data_AF-A0A9Q3UTX6-F1
#
_entry.id   AF-A0A9Q3UTX6-F1
#
_cell.length_a   1.000
_cell.length_b   1.000
_cell.length_c   1.000
_cell.angle_alpha   90.00
_cell.angle_beta   90.00
_cell.angle_gamma   90.00
#
_symmetry.space_group_name_H-M   'P 1'
#
loop_
_entity.id
_entity.type
_entity.pdbx_description
1 polymer ?
#
loop_
_entity_poly.entity_id
_entity_poly.type
_entity_poly.pdbx_seq_one_letter_code
_entity_poly.pdbx_strand_id
1 'polypeptide(L)'
;MHQVSDELKENGFSINLVSDIIKRNNFSRKFNTLEYFAIYLVAEDLNITVEHKPYHIPGGNSVFIGPQKKVEFGNALGKEIYAIVFSKEFFDKT
;
A
#
# COMPACT_ATOMS: atom_id res chain seq x y z
N MET A 1 -5.48 -10.09 -3.07
CA MET A 1 -4.07 -9.74 -3.39
C MET A 1 -3.53 -10.37 -4.68
N HIS A 2 -4.30 -11.18 -5.43
CA HIS A 2 -3.76 -11.92 -6.59
C HIS A 2 -3.26 -10.99 -7.72
N GLN A 3 -4.10 -10.08 -8.21
CA GLN A 3 -3.73 -9.26 -9.38
C GLN A 3 -2.57 -8.27 -9.15
N VAL A 4 -2.52 -7.62 -7.97
CA VAL A 4 -1.37 -6.77 -7.59
C VAL A 4 -0.10 -7.62 -7.46
N SER A 5 -0.21 -8.83 -6.92
CA SER A 5 0.91 -9.76 -6.86
C SER A 5 1.36 -10.21 -8.25
N ASP A 6 0.47 -10.30 -9.23
CA ASP A 6 0.81 -10.68 -10.60
C ASP A 6 1.50 -9.53 -11.34
N GLU A 7 0.99 -8.29 -11.24
CA GLU A 7 1.67 -7.08 -11.74
C GLU A 7 3.07 -6.91 -11.14
N LEU A 8 3.21 -7.14 -9.83
CA LEU A 8 4.48 -7.10 -9.13
C LEU A 8 5.44 -8.21 -9.57
N LYS A 9 4.94 -9.41 -9.88
CA LYS A 9 5.78 -10.52 -10.37
C LYS A 9 6.30 -10.28 -11.79
N GLU A 10 5.47 -9.70 -12.65
CA GLU A 10 5.85 -9.45 -14.06
C GLU A 10 6.73 -8.21 -14.20
N ASN A 11 6.34 -7.10 -13.55
CA ASN A 11 6.96 -5.79 -13.77
C ASN A 11 7.84 -5.31 -12.61
N GLY A 12 7.80 -5.98 -11.44
CA GLY A 12 8.47 -5.52 -10.22
C GLY A 12 7.82 -4.30 -9.57
N PHE A 13 6.69 -3.83 -10.10
CA PHE A 13 6.05 -2.56 -9.74
C PHE A 13 4.55 -2.56 -10.02
N SER A 14 3.77 -1.83 -9.22
CA SER A 14 2.34 -1.58 -9.46
C SER A 14 1.88 -0.24 -8.88
N ILE A 15 0.84 0.37 -9.48
CA ILE A 15 0.13 1.53 -8.93
C ILE A 15 -1.35 1.22 -8.90
N ASN A 16 -1.97 1.28 -7.72
CA ASN A 16 -3.38 0.97 -7.55
C ASN A 16 -4.00 1.84 -6.45
N LEU A 17 -5.30 2.16 -6.55
CA LEU A 17 -6.02 2.75 -5.41
C LEU A 17 -6.10 1.72 -4.27
N VAL A 18 -5.85 2.17 -3.03
CA VAL A 18 -5.99 1.34 -1.82
C VAL A 18 -7.41 0.78 -1.71
N SER A 19 -8.42 1.57 -2.10
CA SER A 19 -9.81 1.13 -2.12
C SER A 19 -10.04 -0.06 -3.05
N ASP A 20 -9.39 -0.09 -4.22
CA ASP A 20 -9.49 -1.20 -5.17
C ASP A 20 -8.70 -2.42 -4.71
N ILE A 21 -7.58 -2.23 -4.02
CA ILE A 21 -6.83 -3.32 -3.38
C ILE A 21 -7.70 -3.96 -2.30
N ILE A 22 -8.35 -3.17 -1.44
CA ILE A 22 -9.26 -3.64 -0.39
C ILE A 22 -10.42 -4.43 -1.00
N LYS A 23 -11.10 -3.88 -2.02
CA LYS A 23 -12.20 -4.58 -2.72
C LYS A 23 -11.75 -5.92 -3.29
N ARG A 24 -10.60 -5.96 -3.98
CA ARG A 24 -9.99 -7.18 -4.53
C ARG A 24 -9.50 -8.17 -3.47
N ASN A 25 -9.43 -7.76 -2.21
CA ASN A 25 -9.00 -8.58 -1.09
C ASN A 25 -10.16 -8.92 -0.14
N ASN A 26 -11.37 -9.10 -0.69
CA ASN A 26 -12.59 -9.42 0.07
C ASN A 26 -12.86 -8.41 1.19
N PHE A 27 -12.65 -7.12 0.91
CA PHE A 27 -12.79 -6.02 1.85
C PHE A 27 -11.85 -6.08 3.08
N SER A 28 -10.85 -6.98 3.07
CA SER A 28 -9.82 -6.98 4.09
C SER A 28 -9.00 -5.70 4.00
N ARG A 29 -8.82 -5.05 5.15
CA ARG A 29 -8.00 -3.84 5.31
C ARG A 29 -6.62 -4.13 5.89
N LYS A 30 -6.33 -5.40 6.15
CA LYS A 30 -5.08 -5.89 6.72
C LYS A 30 -4.20 -6.47 5.62
N PHE A 31 -2.97 -5.99 5.55
CA PHE A 31 -2.00 -6.34 4.53
C PHE A 31 -0.63 -6.60 5.16
N ASN A 32 0.18 -7.36 4.45
CA ASN A 32 1.60 -7.54 4.74
C ASN A 32 2.37 -7.07 3.50
N THR A 33 3.37 -6.21 3.68
CA THR A 33 4.19 -5.73 2.56
C THR A 33 5.14 -6.79 1.99
N LEU A 34 5.29 -7.96 2.64
CA LEU A 34 6.13 -9.09 2.19
C LEU A 34 7.55 -8.62 1.86
N GLU A 35 8.12 -8.96 0.70
CA GLU A 35 9.40 -8.42 0.24
C GLU A 35 9.31 -7.03 -0.44
N TYR A 36 8.11 -6.45 -0.57
CA TYR A 36 7.90 -5.22 -1.33
C TYR A 36 7.97 -3.95 -0.47
N PHE A 37 8.36 -2.86 -1.11
CA PHE A 37 8.27 -1.50 -0.59
C PHE A 37 6.95 -0.87 -1.05
N ALA A 38 6.35 -0.02 -0.21
CA ALA A 38 5.12 0.68 -0.54
C ALA A 38 5.24 2.18 -0.27
N ILE A 39 4.84 3.00 -1.24
CA ILE A 39 4.60 4.43 -1.07
C ILE A 39 3.10 4.68 -1.18
N TYR A 40 2.52 5.30 -0.17
CA TYR A 40 1.13 5.74 -0.19
C TYR A 40 1.07 7.25 -0.46
N LEU A 41 0.41 7.64 -1.54
CA LEU A 41 0.06 9.03 -1.82
C LEU A 41 -1.33 9.29 -1.25
N VAL A 42 -1.42 10.20 -0.27
CA VAL A 42 -2.61 10.38 0.57
C VAL A 42 -3.24 11.72 0.23
N ALA A 43 -4.27 11.76 -0.63
CA ALA A 43 -4.96 13.01 -0.95
C ALA A 43 -5.89 13.48 0.19
N GLU A 44 -6.46 12.53 0.93
CA GLU A 44 -7.35 12.75 2.06
C GLU A 44 -6.82 12.07 3.32
N ASP A 45 -7.12 12.62 4.50
CA ASP A 45 -6.66 12.09 5.79
C ASP A 45 -6.80 10.56 5.91
N LEU A 46 -5.68 9.92 6.27
CA LEU A 46 -5.56 8.48 6.43
C LEU A 46 -5.15 8.14 7.87
N ASN A 47 -5.97 7.31 8.52
CA ASN A 47 -5.55 6.60 9.71
C ASN A 47 -5.03 5.22 9.29
N ILE A 48 -3.80 4.90 9.68
CA ILE A 48 -3.15 3.64 9.35
C ILE A 48 -2.47 3.08 10.61
N THR A 49 -2.49 1.77 10.75
CA THR A 49 -1.72 1.08 11.80
C THR A 49 -0.60 0.30 11.13
N VAL A 50 0.64 0.53 11.58
CA VAL A 50 1.82 -0.18 11.07
C VAL A 50 2.53 -0.83 12.25
N GLU A 51 2.73 -2.14 12.21
CA GLU A 51 3.35 -2.91 13.32
C GLU A 51 2.69 -2.60 14.68
N HIS A 52 1.36 -2.62 14.70
CA HIS A 52 0.53 -2.32 15.89
C HIS A 52 0.62 -0.88 16.42
N LYS A 53 1.31 0.03 15.73
CA LYS A 53 1.36 1.45 16.07
C LYS A 53 0.43 2.25 15.17
N PRO A 54 -0.51 3.03 15.73
CA PRO A 54 -1.38 3.88 14.94
C PRO A 54 -0.65 5.15 14.50
N TYR A 55 -0.96 5.60 13.29
CA TYR A 55 -0.49 6.85 12.70
C TYR A 55 -1.68 7.56 12.05
N HIS A 56 -1.68 8.88 12.20
CA HIS A 56 -2.54 9.77 11.45
C HIS A 56 -1.70 10.48 10.40
N ILE A 57 -2.12 10.37 9.14
CA ILE A 57 -1.45 10.96 7.99
C ILE A 57 -2.40 11.99 7.40
N PRO A 58 -2.08 13.29 7.51
CA PRO A 58 -2.90 14.34 6.91
C PRO A 58 -2.90 14.24 5.37
N GLY A 59 -3.99 14.64 4.74
CA GLY A 59 -4.07 14.79 3.28
C GLY A 59 -2.95 15.68 2.72
N GLY A 60 -2.52 15.37 1.50
CA GLY A 60 -1.40 16.01 0.80
C GLY A 60 -0.01 15.45 1.15
N ASN A 61 0.08 14.46 2.04
CA ASN A 61 1.34 13.83 2.41
C ASN A 61 1.57 12.51 1.66
N SER A 62 2.80 12.03 1.70
CA SER A 62 3.16 10.68 1.27
C SER A 62 3.80 9.90 2.41
N VAL A 63 3.63 8.58 2.40
CA VAL A 63 4.20 7.68 3.40
C VAL A 63 4.92 6.53 2.74
N PHE A 64 6.17 6.31 3.14
CA PHE A 64 6.96 5.15 2.76
C PHE A 64 6.89 4.07 3.83
N ILE A 65 6.59 2.85 3.42
CA ILE A 65 6.58 1.65 4.26
C ILE A 65 7.51 0.62 3.64
N GLY A 66 8.47 0.16 4.45
CA GLY A 66 9.42 -0.88 4.03
C GLY A 66 8.78 -2.28 3.96
N PRO A 67 9.58 -3.28 3.56
CA PRO A 67 9.15 -4.66 3.51
C PRO A 67 8.88 -5.24 4.90
N GLN A 68 8.16 -6.35 4.91
CA GLN A 68 7.83 -7.16 6.08
C GLN A 68 7.09 -6.37 7.17
N LYS A 69 6.18 -5.48 6.75
CA LYS A 69 5.33 -4.70 7.63
C LYS A 69 3.88 -5.16 7.55
N LYS A 70 3.28 -5.38 8.71
CA LYS A 70 1.84 -5.52 8.89
C LYS A 70 1.21 -4.14 8.89
N VAL A 71 0.29 -3.93 7.95
CA VAL A 71 -0.38 -2.66 7.72
C VAL A 71 -1.89 -2.89 7.83
N GLU A 72 -2.57 -2.05 8.60
CA GLU A 72 -4.03 -2.02 8.67
C GLU A 72 -4.54 -0.62 8.34
N PHE A 73 -5.37 -0.52 7.30
CA PHE A 73 -6.00 0.74 6.92
C PHE A 73 -7.25 0.99 7.75
N GLY A 74 -7.44 2.25 8.17
CA GLY A 74 -8.70 2.72 8.74
C GLY A 74 -9.82 2.80 7.70
N ASN A 75 -10.57 3.91 7.68
CA ASN A 75 -11.54 4.13 6.61
C ASN A 75 -10.81 4.65 5.35
N ALA A 76 -10.52 3.74 4.41
CA ALA A 76 -9.86 4.03 3.12
C ALA A 76 -10.71 3.65 1.90
N LEU A 77 -11.94 3.16 2.11
CA LEU A 77 -12.85 2.85 1.01
C LEU A 77 -13.40 4.14 0.40
N GLY A 78 -13.34 4.25 -0.93
CA GLY A 78 -13.80 5.43 -1.67
C GLY A 78 -12.86 6.64 -1.62
N LYS A 79 -11.75 6.56 -0.86
CA LYS A 79 -10.77 7.64 -0.77
C LYS A 79 -9.73 7.60 -1.87
N GLU A 80 -9.22 8.76 -2.24
CA GLU A 80 -8.13 8.93 -3.19
C GLU A 80 -6.77 8.69 -2.53
N ILE A 81 -6.48 7.41 -2.25
CA ILE A 81 -5.20 6.98 -1.70
C ILE A 81 -4.57 5.99 -2.68
N TYR A 82 -3.46 6.37 -3.29
CA TYR A 82 -2.72 5.52 -4.22
C TYR A 82 -1.64 4.75 -3.48
N ALA A 83 -1.56 3.44 -3.74
CA ALA A 83 -0.48 2.58 -3.32
C ALA A 83 0.44 2.33 -4.52
N ILE A 84 1.67 2.80 -4.41
CA ILE A 84 2.77 2.48 -5.31
C ILE A 84 3.59 1.38 -4.63
N VAL A 85 3.60 0.18 -5.19
CA VAL A 85 4.27 -0.98 -4.57
C VAL A 85 5.35 -1.47 -5.54
N PHE A 86 6.54 -1.77 -5.02
CA PHE A 86 7.67 -2.19 -5.86
C PHE A 86 8.63 -3.13 -5.14
N SER A 87 9.32 -3.96 -5.91
CA SER A 87 10.35 -4.87 -5.41
C SER A 87 11.70 -4.19 -5.30
N LYS A 88 12.63 -4.80 -4.56
CA LYS A 88 14.01 -4.30 -4.47
C LYS A 88 14.70 -4.31 -5.83
N GLU A 89 14.50 -5.37 -6.60
CA GLU A 89 15.08 -5.56 -7.93
C GLU A 89 14.61 -4.49 -8.92
N PHE A 90 13.38 -3.98 -8.76
CA PHE A 90 12.90 -2.85 -9.54
C PHE A 90 13.63 -1.55 -9.18
N PHE A 91 13.88 -1.30 -7.90
CA PHE A 91 14.58 -0.11 -7.42
C PHE A 91 16.08 -0.12 -7.81
N ASP A 92 16.73 -1.28 -7.70
CA ASP A 92 18.17 -1.44 -7.96
C ASP A 92 18.54 -1.46 -9.45
N LYS A 93 17.57 -1.46 -10.38
CA LYS A 93 17.81 -1.42 -11.84
C LYS A 93 18.26 -0.05 -12.36
N THR A 94 18.64 0.86 -11.47
CA THR A 94 19.11 2.22 -11.77
C THR A 94 20.63 2.27 -11.75
#